data_AF-A0A662BH30-F1
#
_entry.id   AF-A0A662BH30-F1
#
_cell.length_a   1.000
_cell.length_b   1.000
_cell.length_c   1.000
_cell.angle_alpha   90.00
_cell.angle_beta   90.00
_cell.angle_gamma   90.00
#
_symmetry.space_group_name_H-M   'P 1'
#
loop_
_entity.id
_entity.type
_entity.pdbx_description
1 polymer ?
#
loop_
_entity_poly.entity_id
_entity_poly.type
_entity_poly.pdbx_seq_one_letter_code
_entity_poly.pdbx_strand_id
1 'polypeptide(L)'
;NMNSELGKMVLNPDVIVRQRGVVEKCSLCVQRLQAGKLKAKMENRPLEDGEVQTACSQSCPTGAIQFGNLKDEKNVIVSNNKEERMYHLLERMHTLPSTSYLTMVRNRES
;
A
#
# COMPACT_ATOMS: atom_id res chain seq x y z
N ASN A 1 -29.03 -5.95 1.47
CA ASN A 1 -28.50 -7.29 1.80
C ASN A 1 -27.42 -7.62 0.77
N MET A 2 -26.16 -7.83 1.17
CA MET A 2 -25.05 -8.07 0.23
C MET A 2 -25.17 -9.40 -0.55
N ASN A 3 -26.08 -10.29 -0.11
CA ASN A 3 -26.38 -11.54 -0.80
C ASN A 3 -27.40 -11.41 -1.93
N SER A 4 -27.94 -10.22 -2.22
CA SER A 4 -28.78 -10.03 -3.42
C SER A 4 -27.92 -9.90 -4.68
N GLU A 5 -28.49 -10.22 -5.84
CA GLU A 5 -27.80 -10.08 -7.14
C GLU A 5 -27.26 -8.65 -7.36
N LEU A 6 -28.03 -7.63 -7.00
CA LEU A 6 -27.58 -6.23 -7.04
C LEU A 6 -26.42 -5.95 -6.07
N GLY A 7 -26.42 -6.58 -4.88
CA GLY A 7 -25.37 -6.40 -3.89
C GLY A 7 -24.01 -6.96 -4.33
N LYS A 8 -24.00 -8.02 -5.14
CA LYS A 8 -22.77 -8.64 -5.65
C LYS A 8 -22.04 -7.77 -6.67
N MET A 9 -22.74 -6.85 -7.36
CA MET A 9 -22.17 -5.97 -8.38
C MET A 9 -21.17 -4.94 -7.81
N VAL A 10 -21.17 -4.72 -6.49
CA VAL A 10 -20.23 -3.80 -5.81
C VAL A 10 -18.87 -4.48 -5.57
N LEU A 11 -18.82 -5.81 -5.61
CA LEU A 11 -17.62 -6.57 -5.28
C LEU A 11 -16.62 -6.53 -6.42
N ASN A 12 -15.35 -6.29 -6.08
CA ASN A 12 -14.27 -6.32 -7.06
C ASN A 12 -14.00 -7.77 -7.50
N PRO A 13 -14.08 -8.09 -8.82
CA PRO A 13 -13.82 -9.44 -9.31
C PRO A 13 -12.37 -9.90 -9.12
N ASP A 14 -11.41 -8.97 -8.99
CA ASP A 14 -9.98 -9.29 -8.83
C ASP A 14 -9.60 -9.71 -7.41
N VAL A 15 -10.54 -9.65 -6.46
CA VAL A 15 -10.32 -10.00 -5.06
C VAL A 15 -11.28 -11.11 -4.64
N ILE A 16 -10.73 -12.13 -3.98
CA ILE A 16 -11.53 -13.25 -3.48
C ILE A 16 -12.45 -12.80 -2.35
N VAL A 17 -13.72 -13.20 -2.43
CA VAL A 17 -14.67 -13.12 -1.31
C VAL A 17 -14.47 -14.36 -0.47
N ARG A 18 -14.06 -14.19 0.80
CA ARG A 18 -13.70 -15.33 1.65
C ARG A 18 -14.92 -15.90 2.38
N GLN A 19 -14.86 -17.19 2.66
CA GLN A 19 -15.85 -17.88 3.48
C GLN A 19 -15.54 -17.75 4.97
N ARG A 20 -16.51 -18.14 5.79
CA ARG A 20 -16.38 -18.11 7.26
C ARG A 20 -15.21 -18.99 7.72
N GLY A 21 -14.41 -18.46 8.66
CA GLY A 21 -13.29 -19.19 9.26
C GLY A 21 -11.94 -18.96 8.60
N VAL A 22 -11.84 -18.08 7.60
CA VAL A 22 -10.58 -17.71 6.95
C VAL A 22 -10.06 -16.39 7.51
N VAL A 23 -8.78 -16.34 7.87
CA VAL A 23 -8.11 -15.11 8.34
C VAL A 23 -7.81 -14.19 7.17
N GLU A 24 -8.00 -12.90 7.40
CA GLU A 24 -7.71 -11.85 6.43
C GLU A 24 -6.61 -10.92 6.95
N LYS A 25 -5.86 -10.32 6.02
CA LYS A 25 -4.90 -9.26 6.34
C LYS A 25 -4.74 -8.31 5.17
N CYS A 26 -4.08 -7.19 5.41
CA CYS A 26 -3.58 -6.34 4.33
C CYS A 26 -2.59 -7.12 3.46
N SER A 27 -2.86 -7.15 2.16
CA SER A 27 -2.01 -7.75 1.13
C SER A 27 -1.31 -6.69 0.27
N LEU A 28 -1.32 -5.42 0.69
CA LEU A 28 -0.78 -4.27 -0.05
C LEU A 28 -1.34 -4.21 -1.49
N CYS A 29 -2.64 -4.46 -1.63
CA CYS A 29 -3.34 -4.49 -2.90
C CYS A 29 -2.63 -5.32 -3.98
N VAL A 30 -2.20 -6.55 -3.63
CA VAL A 30 -1.49 -7.46 -4.54
C VAL A 30 -2.15 -7.58 -5.92
N GLN A 31 -3.48 -7.56 -6.00
CA GLN A 31 -4.22 -7.60 -7.26
C GLN A 31 -3.85 -6.43 -8.20
N ARG A 32 -3.75 -5.20 -7.67
CA ARG A 32 -3.35 -4.02 -8.44
C ARG A 32 -1.88 -4.09 -8.83
N LEU A 33 -1.03 -4.58 -7.93
CA LEU A 33 0.40 -4.75 -8.19
C LEU A 33 0.67 -5.75 -9.30
N GLN A 34 -0.04 -6.88 -9.32
CA GLN A 34 0.13 -7.89 -10.37
C GLN A 34 -0.36 -7.36 -11.73
N ALA A 35 -1.49 -6.65 -11.77
CA ALA A 35 -1.98 -6.02 -12.99
C ALA A 35 -0.98 -4.99 -13.55
N GLY A 36 -0.43 -4.12 -12.70
CA GLY A 36 0.59 -3.15 -13.10
C GLY A 36 1.88 -3.81 -13.59
N LYS A 37 2.38 -4.82 -12.87
CA LYS A 37 3.55 -5.60 -13.29
C LYS A 37 3.33 -6.31 -14.63
N LEU A 38 2.14 -6.88 -14.84
CA LEU A 38 1.78 -7.54 -16.09
C LEU A 38 1.83 -6.54 -17.26
N LYS A 39 1.22 -5.36 -17.09
CA LYS A 39 1.23 -4.29 -18.11
C LYS A 39 2.65 -3.85 -18.46
N ALA A 40 3.47 -3.53 -17.45
CA ALA A 40 4.87 -3.13 -17.67
C ALA A 40 5.68 -4.23 -18.38
N LYS A 41 5.45 -5.50 -18.01
CA LYS A 41 6.09 -6.66 -18.66
C LYS A 41 5.66 -6.83 -20.12
N MET A 42 4.38 -6.61 -20.44
CA MET A 42 3.88 -6.63 -21.83
C MET A 42 4.52 -5.53 -22.68
N GLU A 43 4.79 -4.37 -22.06
CA GLU A 43 5.45 -3.22 -22.68
C GLU A 43 7.00 -3.33 -22.68
N ASN A 44 7.56 -4.46 -22.22
CA ASN A 44 9.00 -4.71 -22.10
C ASN A 44 9.78 -3.62 -21.33
N ARG A 45 9.16 -3.05 -20.29
CA ARG A 45 9.79 -2.04 -19.43
C ARG A 45 9.67 -2.41 -17.94
N PRO A 46 10.54 -1.87 -17.08
CA PRO A 46 10.34 -1.99 -15.64
C PRO A 46 9.07 -1.23 -15.21
N LEU A 47 8.51 -1.66 -14.07
CA LEU A 47 7.42 -0.94 -13.43
C LEU A 47 7.95 0.40 -12.91
N GLU A 48 7.31 1.49 -13.31
CA GLU A 48 7.70 2.83 -12.88
C GLU A 48 6.99 3.23 -11.59
N ASP A 49 7.55 4.20 -10.88
CA ASP A 49 6.94 4.71 -9.65
C ASP A 49 5.62 5.43 -9.95
N GLY A 50 4.65 5.31 -9.04
CA GLY A 50 3.31 5.89 -9.21
C GLY A 50 2.37 5.14 -10.16
N GLU A 51 2.84 4.19 -10.97
CA GLU A 51 1.96 3.40 -11.86
C GLU A 51 1.00 2.48 -11.10
N VAL A 52 1.41 2.03 -9.92
CA VAL A 52 0.58 1.23 -9.03
C VAL A 52 0.37 1.98 -7.73
N GLN A 53 -0.89 2.31 -7.47
CA GLN A 53 -1.32 2.85 -6.19
C GLN A 53 -2.24 1.87 -5.47
N THR A 54 -1.96 1.67 -4.18
CA THR A 54 -2.86 0.92 -3.30
C THR A 54 -4.17 1.68 -3.11
N ALA A 55 -5.23 0.96 -2.74
CA ALA A 55 -6.52 1.60 -2.48
C ALA A 55 -6.41 2.63 -1.35
N CYS A 56 -5.69 2.32 -0.27
CA CYS A 56 -5.50 3.24 0.85
C CYS A 56 -4.64 4.47 0.50
N SER A 57 -3.59 4.33 -0.31
CA SER A 57 -2.80 5.49 -0.77
C SER A 57 -3.60 6.38 -1.69
N GLN A 58 -4.35 5.80 -2.63
CA GLN A 58 -5.19 6.56 -3.59
C GLN A 58 -6.35 7.28 -2.91
N SER A 59 -6.97 6.67 -1.90
CA SER A 59 -8.10 7.27 -1.17
C SER A 59 -7.69 8.31 -0.15
N CYS A 60 -6.40 8.41 0.20
CA CYS A 60 -5.92 9.34 1.22
C CYS A 60 -5.81 10.77 0.66
N PRO A 61 -6.66 11.73 1.08
CA PRO A 61 -6.63 13.08 0.52
C PRO A 61 -5.39 13.87 0.95
N THR A 62 -4.78 13.52 2.09
CA THR A 62 -3.60 14.20 2.63
C THR A 62 -2.28 13.66 2.09
N GLY A 63 -2.30 12.57 1.30
CA GLY A 63 -1.08 11.94 0.79
C GLY A 63 -0.21 11.29 1.87
N ALA A 64 -0.79 10.96 3.03
CA ALA A 64 -0.05 10.41 4.16
C ALA A 64 0.48 8.98 3.90
N ILE A 65 -0.27 8.17 3.15
CA ILE A 65 0.14 6.80 2.80
C ILE A 65 0.75 6.83 1.41
N GLN A 66 2.03 6.50 1.32
CA GLN A 66 2.76 6.39 0.06
C GLN A 66 3.19 4.95 -0.17
N PHE A 67 2.99 4.46 -1.40
CA PHE A 67 3.31 3.09 -1.80
C PHE A 67 4.16 3.10 -3.06
N GLY A 68 5.16 2.22 -3.13
CA GLY A 68 6.23 2.31 -4.12
C GLY A 68 7.33 1.27 -3.89
N ASN A 69 8.37 1.35 -4.72
CA ASN A 69 9.45 0.38 -4.77
C ASN A 69 10.69 0.87 -3.99
N LEU A 70 11.02 0.18 -2.91
CA LEU A 70 12.19 0.49 -2.06
C LEU A 70 13.54 0.33 -2.76
N LYS A 71 13.60 -0.46 -3.84
CA LYS A 71 14.84 -0.66 -4.60
C LYS A 71 15.14 0.50 -5.56
N ASP A 72 14.13 1.31 -5.89
CA ASP A 72 14.32 2.47 -6.75
C ASP A 72 14.66 3.70 -5.90
N GLU A 73 15.91 4.14 -5.96
CA GLU A 73 16.42 5.24 -5.13
C GLU A 73 15.75 6.59 -5.43
N LYS A 74 15.12 6.74 -6.59
CA LYS A 74 14.41 7.97 -6.98
C LYS A 74 13.02 8.07 -6.37
N ASN A 75 12.53 7.01 -5.74
CA ASN A 75 11.18 6.95 -5.19
C ASN A 75 11.04 7.79 -3.92
N VAL A 76 9.89 8.46 -3.76
CA VAL A 76 9.58 9.30 -2.58
C VAL A 76 9.63 8.49 -1.27
N ILE A 77 9.37 7.19 -1.32
CA ILE A 77 9.47 6.33 -0.14
C ILE A 77 10.91 6.18 0.34
N VAL A 78 11.88 6.15 -0.58
CA VAL A 78 13.29 6.07 -0.20
C VAL A 78 13.73 7.35 0.50
N SER A 79 13.25 8.53 0.07
CA SER A 79 13.50 9.77 0.80
C SER A 79 12.84 9.77 2.19
N ASN A 80 11.58 9.33 2.29
CA ASN A 80 10.88 9.28 3.58
C ASN A 80 11.52 8.27 4.55
N ASN A 81 12.07 7.16 4.04
CA ASN A 81 12.79 6.19 4.85
C ASN A 81 14.16 6.64 5.32
N LYS A 82 14.73 7.69 4.72
CA LYS A 82 15.99 8.30 5.16
C LYS A 82 15.76 9.47 6.11
N GLU A 83 14.50 9.86 6.34
CA GLU A 83 14.16 10.96 7.22
C GLU A 83 14.41 10.59 8.70
N GLU A 84 14.94 11.54 9.48
CA GLU A 84 15.23 11.35 10.92
C GLU A 84 13.97 11.01 11.74
N ARG A 85 12.79 11.41 11.26
CA ARG A 85 11.50 11.16 11.91
C ARG A 85 10.96 9.76 11.67
N MET A 86 11.61 8.96 10.82
CA MET A 86 11.16 7.62 10.46
C MET A 86 11.42 6.62 11.59
N TYR A 87 10.44 5.76 11.84
CA TYR A 87 10.57 4.64 12.77
C TYR A 87 9.75 3.43 12.31
N HIS A 88 10.15 2.24 12.74
CA HIS A 88 9.36 1.03 12.64
C HIS A 88 8.60 0.75 13.94
N LEU A 89 7.41 0.16 13.82
CA LEU A 89 6.63 -0.20 14.99
C LEU A 89 7.24 -1.45 15.65
N LEU A 90 7.44 -1.41 16.97
CA LEU A 90 7.98 -2.52 17.77
C LEU A 90 9.38 -3.00 17.35
N GLU A 91 10.30 -2.07 17.06
CA GLU A 91 11.67 -2.38 16.61
C GLU A 91 12.43 -3.39 17.48
N ARG A 92 12.22 -3.37 18.80
CA ARG A 92 12.83 -4.31 19.74
C ARG A 92 12.56 -5.78 19.40
N MET A 93 11.43 -6.07 18.74
CA MET A 93 11.06 -7.43 18.33
C MET A 93 11.79 -7.91 17.06
N HIS A 94 12.52 -7.03 16.37
CA HIS A 94 13.28 -7.32 15.16
C HIS A 94 12.45 -8.03 14.05
N THR A 95 11.20 -7.62 13.87
CA THR A 95 10.28 -8.19 12.87
C THR A 95 10.49 -7.65 11.46
N LEU A 96 11.35 -6.63 11.30
CA LEU A 96 11.72 -6.00 10.03
C LEU A 96 10.51 -5.73 9.12
N PRO A 97 9.51 -4.95 9.60
CA PRO A 97 8.28 -4.73 8.86
C PRO A 97 8.55 -3.93 7.58
N SER A 98 7.83 -4.27 6.50
CA SER A 98 7.95 -3.55 5.21
C SER A 98 7.34 -2.15 5.23
N THR A 99 6.60 -1.79 6.28
CA THR A 99 6.00 -0.46 6.46
C THR A 99 6.75 0.32 7.52
N SER A 100 7.05 1.57 7.22
CA SER A 100 7.63 2.56 8.12
C SER A 100 6.60 3.66 8.41
N TYR A 101 6.80 4.35 9.54
CA TYR A 101 5.94 5.45 9.96
C TYR A 101 6.80 6.70 10.18
N LEU A 102 6.17 7.88 10.03
CA LEU A 102 6.79 9.16 10.35
C LEU A 102 6.22 9.69 11.66
N THR A 103 7.10 10.22 12.51
CA THR A 103 6.71 10.80 13.80
C THR A 103 5.82 12.03 13.59
N MET A 104 4.69 12.06 14.30
CA MET A 104 3.78 13.20 14.27
C MET A 104 4.42 14.40 14.99
N VAL A 105 4.73 15.45 14.22
CA VAL A 105 5.20 16.73 14.76
C VAL A 105 3.98 17.62 14.98
N ARG A 106 3.76 18.03 16.23
CA ARG A 106 2.68 18.96 16.59
C ARG A 106 3.31 20.31 16.91
N ASN A 107 2.93 21.34 16.14
CA ASN A 107 3.27 22.71 16.49
C ASN A 107 2.44 23.12 17.71
N ARG A 108 3.06 23.18 18.88
CA ARG A 108 2.45 23.79 20.07
C ARG A 108 2.92 25.23 20.06
N GLU A 109 2.00 26.20 20.12
CA GLU A 109 2.37 27.60 20.31
C GLU A 109 3.32 27.69 21.51
N SER A 110 4.41 28.43 21.32
CA SER A 110 5.43 28.69 22.35
C SER A 110 4.88 29.52 23.50
#